data_AF-I2C0G8-F1
#
_entry.id   AF-I2C0G8-F1
#
_cell.length_a   1.000
_cell.length_b   1.000
_cell.length_c   1.000
_cell.angle_alpha   90.00
_cell.angle_beta   90.00
_cell.angle_gamma   90.00
#
_symmetry.space_group_name_H-M   'P 1'
#
loop_
_entity.id
_entity.type
_entity.pdbx_description
1 polymer ?
#
loop_
_entity_poly.entity_id
_entity_poly.type
_entity_poly.pdbx_seq_one_letter_code
_entity_poly.pdbx_strand_id
1 'polypeptide(L)' 'MSDEFKYELAKDLGFYDTVKNEGWGGIRARDAGNMVKRAIEIAEQQMAAQNQNNR' A
#
# COMPACT_ATOMS: atom_id res chain seq x y z
N MET A 1 3.00 -6.77 -6.81
CA MET A 1 2.82 -6.32 -5.41
C MET A 1 2.89 -7.54 -4.52
N SER A 2 3.92 -7.66 -3.67
CA SER A 2 4.03 -8.78 -2.73
C SER A 2 2.90 -8.72 -1.70
N ASP A 3 2.51 -9.87 -1.15
CA ASP A 3 1.44 -9.90 -0.15
C ASP A 3 1.87 -9.22 1.16
N GLU A 4 3.14 -9.34 1.54
CA GLU A 4 3.72 -8.62 2.67
C GLU A 4 3.50 -7.10 2.55
N PHE A 5 3.84 -6.52 1.40
CA PHE A 5 3.68 -5.09 1.17
C PHE A 5 2.20 -4.65 1.21
N LYS A 6 1.27 -5.48 0.71
CA LYS A 6 -0.17 -5.19 0.86
C LYS A 6 -0.56 -5.14 2.34
N TYR A 7 -0.10 -6.09 3.16
CA TYR A 7 -0.39 -6.09 4.59
C TYR A 7 0.22 -4.90 5.33
N GLU A 8 1.41 -4.45 4.95
CA GLU A 8 2.01 -3.23 5.49
C GLU A 8 1.18 -2.00 5.15
N LEU A 9 0.73 -1.86 3.90
CA LEU A 9 -0.17 -0.77 3.50
C LEU A 9 -1.50 -0.83 4.23
N ALA A 10 -2.05 -2.03 4.44
CA ALA A 10 -3.28 -2.20 5.20
C ALA A 10 -3.10 -1.75 6.67
N LYS A 11 -1.92 -1.93 7.25
CA LYS A 11 -1.57 -1.41 8.59
C LYS A 11 -1.42 0.11 8.57
N ASP A 12 -0.67 0.66 7.61
CA ASP A 12 -0.46 2.11 7.45
C ASP A 12 -1.78 2.86 7.27
N LEU A 13 -2.71 2.26 6.53
CA LEU A 13 -4.02 2.83 6.21
C LEU A 13 -5.13 2.43 7.20
N GLY A 14 -4.83 1.61 8.21
CA GLY A 14 -5.73 1.30 9.32
C GLY A 14 -6.88 0.32 9.00
N PHE A 15 -6.81 -0.44 7.91
CA PHE A 15 -7.83 -1.45 7.55
C PHE A 15 -7.32 -2.90 7.64
N TYR A 16 -6.13 -3.10 8.23
CA TYR A 16 -5.53 -4.41 8.42
C TYR A 16 -6.46 -5.40 9.14
N ASP A 17 -7.18 -4.96 10.18
CA ASP A 17 -8.07 -5.84 10.93
C ASP A 17 -9.22 -6.39 10.07
N THR A 18 -9.75 -5.58 9.14
CA THR A 18 -10.75 -6.03 8.17
C THR A 18 -10.17 -7.10 7.25
N VAL A 19 -8.95 -6.89 6.74
CA VAL A 19 -8.27 -7.91 5.90
C VAL A 19 -8.03 -9.19 6.68
N LYS A 20 -7.65 -9.09 7.95
CA LYS A 20 -7.38 -10.26 8.80
C LYS A 20 -8.65 -11.07 9.11
N ASN A 21 -9.77 -10.39 9.34
CA ASN A 21 -11.02 -11.04 9.76
C ASN A 21 -11.90 -11.46 8.58
N GLU A 22 -12.00 -10.63 7.54
CA GLU A 22 -12.92 -10.78 6.41
C GLU A 22 -12.20 -11.06 5.08
N GLY A 23 -10.86 -10.96 5.07
CA GLY A 23 -10.07 -11.05 3.86
C GLY A 23 -10.10 -9.75 3.04
N TRP A 24 -9.38 -9.77 1.92
CA TRP A 24 -9.32 -8.64 0.99
C TRP A 24 -10.67 -8.31 0.33
N GLY A 25 -11.63 -9.23 0.36
CA GLY A 25 -12.99 -8.99 -0.14
C GLY A 25 -13.86 -8.16 0.81
N GLY A 26 -13.48 -8.05 2.09
CA GLY A 26 -14.23 -7.28 3.10
C GLY A 26 -13.88 -5.78 3.16
N ILE A 27 -12.82 -5.35 2.47
CA ILE A 27 -12.41 -3.94 2.47
C ILE A 27 -13.33 -3.10 1.59
N ARG A 28 -13.50 -1.82 1.92
CA ARG A 28 -14.32 -0.93 1.08
C ARG A 28 -13.55 -0.55 -0.18
N ALA A 29 -14.29 -0.20 -1.24
CA ALA A 29 -13.68 0.33 -2.47
C ALA A 29 -12.76 1.54 -2.21
N ARG A 30 -13.09 2.36 -1.20
CA ARG A 30 -12.25 3.49 -0.76
C ARG A 30 -10.91 3.03 -0.18
N ASP A 31 -10.90 1.95 0.61
CA ASP A 31 -9.68 1.42 1.23
C ASP A 31 -8.74 0.85 0.18
N ALA A 32 -9.31 0.10 -0.78
CA ALA A 32 -8.57 -0.37 -1.95
C ALA A 32 -7.98 0.79 -2.77
N GLY A 33 -8.76 1.85 -3.02
CA GLY A 33 -8.29 3.03 -3.74
C GLY A 33 -7.17 3.77 -3.00
N ASN A 34 -7.30 3.95 -1.69
CA ASN A 34 -6.26 4.55 -0.85
C ASN A 34 -4.98 3.71 -0.83
N MET A 35 -5.11 2.38 -0.78
CA MET A 35 -3.98 1.45 -0.84
C MET A 35 -3.21 1.57 -2.15
N VAL A 36 -3.91 1.60 -3.29
CA VAL A 36 -3.27 1.77 -4.60
C VAL A 36 -2.59 3.13 -4.70
N LYS A 37 -3.27 4.20 -4.26
CA LYS A 37 -2.70 5.55 -4.25
C LYS A 37 -1.41 5.60 -3.42
N ARG A 38 -1.43 5.04 -2.21
CA ARG A 38 -0.26 4.99 -1.32
C ARG A 38 0.90 4.20 -1.92
N ALA A 39 0.60 3.09 -2.59
CA ALA A 39 1.60 2.28 -3.28
C ALA A 39 2.30 3.06 -4.41
N ILE A 40 1.55 3.86 -5.16
CA ILE A 40 2.09 4.72 -6.23
C ILE A 40 3.00 5.80 -5.63
N GLU A 41 2.56 6.49 -4.57
CA GLU A 41 3.36 7.51 -3.89
C GLU A 41 4.71 6.94 -3.41
N ILE A 42 4.71 5.73 -2.82
CA ILE A 42 5.94 5.06 -2.38
C ILE A 42 6.84 4.73 -3.58
N ALA A 43 6.28 4.24 -4.69
CA ALA A 43 7.04 3.95 -5.90
C ALA A 43 7.67 5.22 -6.50
N GLU A 44 6.92 6.33 -6.55
CA GLU A 44 7.43 7.62 -6.99
C GLU A 44 8.56 8.13 -6.10
N GLN A 45 8.42 8.01 -4.78
CA GLN A 45 9.47 8.37 -3.82
C GLN A 45 10.73 7.52 -4.00
N GLN A 46 10.58 6.21 -4.17
CA GLN A 46 11.72 5.29 -4.41
C GLN A 46 12.44 5.63 -5.71
N MET A 47 11.70 5.89 -6.80
CA MET A 47 12.28 6.29 -8.08
C MET A 47 13.00 7.64 -7.98
N ALA A 48 12.42 8.62 -7.28
CA ALA A 48 13.05 9.92 -7.07
C ALA A 48 14.36 9.80 -6.26
N ALA A 49 14.36 8.97 -5.21
CA ALA A 49 15.55 8.69 -4.39
C ALA A 49 16.63 7.94 -5.18
N GLN A 50 16.24 6.94 -5.99
CA GLN A 50 17.16 6.21 -6.87
C GLN A 50 17.82 7.15 -7.89
N ASN A 51 17.06 8.07 -8.49
CA ASN A 51 17.60 9.06 -9.43
C ASN A 51 18.57 10.06 -8.77
N GLN A 52 18.45 10.33 -7.47
CA GLN A 52 19.40 11.17 -6.74
C GLN A 52 20.69 10.42 -6.43
N ASN A 53 20.60 9.14 -6.06
CA ASN A 53 21.78 8.33 -5.74
C ASN A 53 22.63 7.97 -6.97
N ASN A 54 22.06 8.08 -8.17
CA ASN A 54 22.74 7.78 -9.43
C ASN A 54 23.31 9.03 -10.14
N ARG A 55 23.34 10.18 -9.45
CA ARG A 55 23.94 11.45 -9.88
C ARG A 55 25.19 11.75 -9.05
#